data_AF-A0A060Y9A7-F1
#
_entry.id   AF-A0A060Y9A7-F1
#
_cell.length_a   1.000
_cell.length_b   1.000
_cell.length_c   1.000
_cell.angle_alpha   90.00
_cell.angle_beta   90.00
_cell.angle_gamma   90.00
#
_symmetry.space_group_name_H-M   'P 1'
#
loop_
_entity.id
_entity.type
_entity.pdbx_description
1 polymer ?
#
loop_
_entity_poly.entity_id
_entity_poly.type
_entity_poly.pdbx_seq_one_letter_code
_entity_poly.pdbx_strand_id
1 'polypeptide(L)'
;MSRFSLIKSYFIPNDSSTQMNHGGQSGGDFPFGPNVVKESGTYGNCVLCGLTLNHERYPQLLPCLHSICQACLPPDNPGLQKDLSISPACPSCDLPFNILEVKDNLFIKNSSNKLWTGNVQCTCCEGFVASGWCVECGEALCSECVSAHRRVKVTKDHTIRLQPPTGVSAPTVFCPTHKHEPIKLFCLTCDQLTCRDCQLMDHRNHSFQFLHEAMVSQKEQLQSLVQRVRQQRFAVKQSLLDMDGR
;
A
#
# COMPACT_ATOMS: atom_id res chain seq x y z
N MET A 1 3.77 5.25 19.23
CA MET A 1 2.89 5.66 18.12
C MET A 1 3.49 5.10 16.84
N SER A 2 2.80 4.13 16.22
CA SER A 2 3.45 3.12 15.38
C SER A 2 3.67 3.62 13.94
N ARG A 3 4.94 3.60 13.51
CA ARG A 3 5.49 4.12 12.24
C ARG A 3 5.18 3.18 11.07
N PHE A 4 4.94 3.71 9.87
CA PHE A 4 4.76 2.98 8.58
C PHE A 4 3.45 2.18 8.37
N SER A 5 2.40 2.83 7.83
CA SER A 5 1.26 2.13 7.21
C SER A 5 0.76 2.75 5.89
N LEU A 6 1.57 3.55 5.17
CA LEU A 6 0.99 4.49 4.17
C LEU A 6 1.63 4.53 2.77
N ILE A 7 2.48 3.57 2.40
CA ILE A 7 3.30 3.68 1.18
C ILE A 7 2.61 3.18 -0.11
N LYS A 8 1.44 2.53 -0.03
CA LYS A 8 0.85 1.87 -1.21
C LYS A 8 -0.02 2.71 -2.13
N SER A 9 -0.30 3.96 -1.81
CA SER A 9 -1.12 4.83 -2.67
C SER A 9 -0.40 5.33 -3.93
N TYR A 10 0.85 4.93 -4.21
CA TYR A 10 1.63 5.58 -5.28
C TYR A 10 2.51 4.62 -6.09
N PHE A 11 2.44 3.32 -5.83
CA PHE A 11 3.16 2.32 -6.61
C PHE A 11 2.17 1.50 -7.46
N ILE A 12 1.92 1.97 -8.68
CA ILE A 12 1.49 1.12 -9.79
C ILE A 12 2.47 1.40 -10.95
N PRO A 13 3.07 0.37 -11.56
CA PRO A 13 3.91 0.55 -12.75
C PRO A 13 3.07 1.07 -13.91
N ASN A 14 3.47 2.21 -14.48
CA ASN A 14 2.89 2.71 -15.73
C ASN A 14 3.64 2.03 -16.88
N ASP A 15 3.01 1.02 -17.50
CA ASP A 15 3.44 0.54 -18.81
C ASP A 15 2.69 1.37 -19.86
N SER A 16 3.34 2.44 -20.31
CA SER A 16 2.84 3.29 -21.39
C SER A 16 3.93 3.42 -22.45
N SER A 17 4.01 2.39 -23.30
CA SER A 17 4.65 2.51 -24.61
C SER A 17 3.59 2.92 -25.63
N THR A 18 3.51 4.23 -25.86
CA THR A 18 2.80 4.83 -26.99
C THR A 18 3.50 4.40 -28.29
N GLN A 19 2.83 3.58 -29.10
CA GLN A 19 3.25 3.31 -30.48
C GLN A 19 2.98 4.55 -31.34
N MET A 20 4.05 5.21 -31.80
CA MET A 20 4.04 5.95 -33.05
C MET A 20 4.81 5.15 -34.10
N ASN A 21 4.15 4.98 -35.23
CA ASN A 21 4.53 4.16 -36.35
C ASN A 21 5.43 4.97 -37.30
N HIS A 22 6.67 4.52 -37.55
CA HIS A 22 7.39 4.79 -38.80
C HIS A 22 8.44 3.69 -39.03
N GLY A 23 8.44 3.13 -40.24
CA GLY A 23 9.16 1.91 -40.60
C GLY A 23 10.66 2.07 -40.89
N GLY A 24 11.33 0.92 -40.97
CA GLY A 24 12.72 0.77 -41.39
C GLY A 24 13.22 -0.64 -41.08
N GLN A 25 13.91 -1.26 -42.03
CA GLN A 25 14.19 -2.70 -42.14
C GLN A 25 15.34 -3.25 -41.26
N SER A 26 15.30 -4.59 -41.14
CA SER A 26 16.41 -5.57 -41.11
C SER A 26 17.17 -5.90 -39.81
N GLY A 27 17.10 -7.18 -39.43
CA GLY A 27 18.27 -8.01 -39.12
C GLY A 27 18.47 -8.51 -37.67
N GLY A 28 18.30 -9.83 -37.46
CA GLY A 28 19.15 -10.66 -36.59
C GLY A 28 18.85 -10.77 -35.08
N ASP A 29 18.58 -12.01 -34.67
CA ASP A 29 19.10 -12.68 -33.46
C ASP A 29 18.38 -12.69 -32.08
N PHE A 30 18.17 -13.94 -31.63
CA PHE A 30 17.90 -14.54 -30.30
C PHE A 30 16.61 -14.25 -29.50
N PRO A 31 15.91 -15.31 -29.00
CA PRO A 31 14.70 -15.16 -28.21
C PRO A 31 15.03 -15.07 -26.72
N PHE A 32 15.03 -13.87 -26.17
CA PHE A 32 14.82 -13.66 -24.73
C PHE A 32 13.62 -12.74 -24.54
N GLY A 33 12.42 -13.32 -24.65
CA GLY A 33 11.22 -12.68 -24.11
C GLY A 33 11.28 -12.71 -22.57
N PRO A 34 10.96 -11.62 -21.87
CA PRO A 34 10.78 -11.68 -20.43
C PRO A 34 9.58 -12.59 -20.19
N ASN A 35 9.82 -13.75 -19.57
CA ASN A 35 8.76 -14.58 -19.02
C ASN A 35 8.10 -13.76 -17.91
N VAL A 36 7.10 -12.96 -18.28
CA VAL A 36 6.16 -12.36 -17.34
C VAL A 36 5.36 -13.54 -16.80
N VAL A 37 5.83 -14.12 -15.71
CA VAL A 37 5.03 -15.03 -14.90
C VAL A 37 3.83 -14.21 -14.45
N LYS A 38 2.68 -14.48 -15.04
CA LYS A 38 1.38 -14.03 -14.53
C LYS A 38 1.15 -14.76 -13.21
N GLU A 39 1.73 -14.24 -12.12
CA GLU A 39 1.44 -14.73 -10.78
C GLU A 39 -0.01 -14.36 -10.44
N SER A 40 -0.87 -15.36 -10.62
CA SER A 40 -2.24 -15.35 -10.14
C SER A 40 -2.18 -15.29 -8.61
N GLY A 41 -2.68 -14.20 -8.02
CA GLY A 41 -2.42 -13.78 -6.64
C GLY A 41 -2.83 -14.81 -5.57
N THR A 42 -1.90 -15.69 -5.20
CA THR A 42 -1.92 -16.37 -3.91
C THR A 42 -1.00 -15.57 -2.98
N TYR A 43 -1.58 -14.71 -2.15
CA TYR A 43 -0.82 -13.84 -1.24
C TYR A 43 -0.22 -14.57 -0.03
N GLY A 44 0.02 -15.88 -0.16
CA GLY A 44 0.45 -16.76 0.91
C GLY A 44 -0.66 -17.16 1.89
N ASN A 45 -0.32 -18.11 2.76
CA ASN A 45 -1.15 -18.58 3.86
C ASN A 45 -0.72 -17.90 5.18
N CYS A 46 -1.66 -17.78 6.11
CA CYS A 46 -1.39 -17.32 7.47
C CYS A 46 -0.41 -18.28 8.15
N VAL A 47 0.68 -17.78 8.72
CA VAL A 47 1.65 -18.66 9.41
C VAL A 47 1.13 -19.26 10.72
N LEU A 48 0.01 -18.77 11.26
CA LEU A 48 -0.61 -19.29 12.49
C LEU A 48 -1.72 -20.30 12.22
N CYS A 49 -2.71 -19.95 11.39
CA CYS A 49 -3.86 -20.83 11.12
C CYS A 49 -3.74 -21.64 9.82
N GLY A 50 -2.71 -21.40 9.00
CA GLY A 50 -2.51 -22.06 7.71
C GLY A 50 -3.51 -21.68 6.62
N LEU A 51 -4.51 -20.85 6.94
CA LEU A 51 -5.55 -20.47 5.99
C LEU A 51 -5.05 -19.41 5.01
N THR A 52 -5.54 -19.46 3.78
CA THR A 52 -5.23 -18.47 2.75
C THR A 52 -5.61 -17.06 3.20
N LEU A 53 -4.67 -16.13 3.03
CA LEU A 53 -4.87 -14.72 3.35
C LEU A 53 -5.58 -14.03 2.19
N ASN A 54 -6.62 -13.29 2.52
CA ASN A 54 -7.36 -12.42 1.62
C ASN A 54 -7.71 -11.12 2.35
N HIS A 55 -8.24 -10.13 1.62
CA HIS A 55 -8.57 -8.82 2.19
C HIS A 55 -9.58 -8.90 3.34
N GLU A 56 -10.51 -9.87 3.31
CA GLU A 56 -11.56 -10.05 4.32
C GLU A 56 -11.02 -10.54 5.66
N ARG A 57 -9.81 -11.12 5.66
CA ARG A 57 -9.13 -11.60 6.87
C ARG A 57 -8.17 -10.58 7.47
N TYR A 58 -8.16 -9.35 6.95
CA TYR A 58 -7.34 -8.24 7.42
C TYR A 58 -5.90 -8.69 7.72
N PRO A 59 -5.16 -9.08 6.68
CA PRO A 59 -3.85 -9.69 6.87
C PRO A 59 -2.86 -8.66 7.40
N GLN A 60 -1.91 -9.13 8.21
CA GLN A 60 -0.92 -8.31 8.89
C GLN A 60 0.49 -8.90 8.74
N LEU A 61 1.50 -8.05 8.72
CA LEU A 61 2.93 -8.35 8.69
C LEU A 61 3.49 -8.29 10.10
N LEU A 62 4.14 -9.38 10.51
CA LEU A 62 5.04 -9.40 11.65
C LEU A 62 6.35 -8.64 11.32
N PRO A 63 7.16 -8.25 12.32
CA PRO A 63 8.50 -7.67 12.09
C PRO A 63 9.44 -8.56 11.27
N CYS A 64 9.25 -9.89 11.34
CA CYS A 64 9.96 -10.85 10.50
C CYS A 64 9.44 -10.95 9.05
N LEU A 65 8.48 -10.10 8.68
CA LEU A 65 7.79 -10.04 7.37
C LEU A 65 6.90 -11.25 7.02
N HIS A 66 6.72 -12.20 7.93
CA HIS A 66 5.68 -13.24 7.79
C HIS A 66 4.29 -12.67 8.01
N SER A 67 3.31 -13.23 7.30
CA SER A 67 1.94 -12.74 7.30
C SER A 67 1.01 -13.56 8.20
N ILE A 68 0.17 -12.88 8.97
CA ILE A 68 -0.86 -13.46 9.83
C ILE A 68 -2.25 -12.85 9.54
N CYS A 69 -3.31 -13.46 10.07
CA CYS A 69 -4.67 -12.94 9.97
C CYS A 69 -5.03 -12.12 11.21
N GLN A 70 -5.92 -11.13 11.13
CA GLN A 70 -6.31 -10.35 12.31
C GLN A 70 -6.96 -11.23 13.40
N ALA A 71 -7.75 -12.23 13.01
CA ALA A 71 -8.34 -13.20 13.96
C ALA A 71 -7.29 -14.06 14.68
N CYS A 72 -6.05 -14.08 14.16
CA CYS A 72 -4.92 -14.80 14.71
C CYS A 72 -4.10 -13.94 15.66
N LEU A 73 -4.36 -12.62 15.74
CA LEU A 73 -3.82 -11.75 16.78
C LEU A 73 -4.64 -11.87 18.06
N PRO A 74 -4.00 -11.83 19.24
CA PRO A 74 -4.72 -11.66 20.49
C PRO A 74 -5.51 -10.34 20.46
N PRO A 75 -6.74 -10.31 20.98
CA PRO A 75 -7.56 -9.10 20.96
C PRO A 75 -6.89 -7.97 21.74
N ASP A 76 -7.03 -6.74 21.24
CA ASP A 76 -6.62 -5.51 21.91
C ASP A 76 -7.44 -5.31 23.20
N ASN A 77 -7.10 -6.03 24.27
CA ASN A 77 -7.75 -5.89 25.56
C ASN A 77 -6.79 -5.24 26.55
N PRO A 78 -6.87 -3.91 26.78
CA PRO A 78 -5.98 -3.21 27.71
C PRO A 78 -6.12 -3.70 29.17
N GLY A 79 -7.19 -4.43 29.50
CA GLY A 79 -7.41 -5.02 30.83
C GLY A 79 -6.67 -6.34 31.12
N LEU A 80 -6.07 -7.00 30.12
CA LEU A 80 -5.35 -8.28 30.26
C LEU A 80 -3.82 -8.13 30.23
N GLN A 81 -3.29 -6.90 30.32
CA GLN A 81 -1.84 -6.63 30.31
C GLN A 81 -1.06 -7.21 31.51
N LYS A 82 -1.73 -7.90 32.44
CA LYS A 82 -1.09 -8.42 33.67
C LYS A 82 -0.30 -9.71 33.51
N ASP A 83 -0.34 -10.38 32.36
CA ASP A 83 0.46 -11.61 32.10
C ASP A 83 1.37 -11.54 30.85
N LEU A 84 1.73 -10.35 30.37
CA LEU A 84 2.66 -10.18 29.22
C LEU A 84 4.15 -10.34 29.61
N SER A 85 4.50 -11.45 30.25
CA SER A 85 5.92 -11.82 30.45
C SER A 85 6.49 -12.66 29.29
N ILE A 86 5.68 -12.94 28.26
CA ILE A 86 6.06 -13.75 27.10
C ILE A 86 5.75 -12.96 25.83
N SER A 87 6.79 -12.44 25.18
CA SER A 87 6.68 -11.92 23.81
C SER A 87 6.33 -13.10 22.89
N PRO A 88 5.21 -13.05 22.13
CA PRO A 88 4.89 -14.11 21.19
C PRO A 88 5.99 -14.23 20.12
N ALA A 89 6.22 -15.45 19.64
CA ALA A 89 7.20 -15.75 18.61
C ALA A 89 6.51 -16.15 17.29
N CYS A 90 7.14 -15.83 16.17
CA CYS A 90 6.65 -16.26 14.87
C CYS A 90 6.84 -17.77 14.72
N PRO A 91 5.79 -18.57 14.45
CA PRO A 91 5.90 -20.02 14.36
C PRO A 91 6.72 -20.53 13.15
N SER A 92 7.03 -19.64 12.20
CA SER A 92 7.79 -19.99 11.00
C SER A 92 9.30 -19.73 11.14
N CYS A 93 9.72 -18.88 12.06
CA CYS A 93 11.14 -18.49 12.21
C CYS A 93 11.58 -18.26 13.64
N ASP A 94 10.71 -18.52 14.62
CA ASP A 94 10.91 -18.39 16.06
C ASP A 94 11.34 -16.99 16.53
N LEU A 95 11.22 -15.98 15.67
CA LEU A 95 11.58 -14.61 16.03
C LEU A 95 10.51 -14.02 16.96
N PRO A 96 10.89 -13.56 18.18
CA PRO A 96 9.97 -12.88 19.07
C PRO A 96 9.53 -11.55 18.45
N PHE A 97 8.28 -11.16 18.69
CA PHE A 97 7.75 -9.89 18.22
C PHE A 97 6.90 -9.20 19.27
N ASN A 98 6.83 -7.87 19.16
CA ASN A 98 5.88 -7.06 19.91
C ASN A 98 4.64 -6.83 19.04
N ILE A 99 3.45 -7.02 19.61
CA ILE A 99 2.16 -6.78 18.94
C ILE A 99 2.08 -5.34 18.39
N LEU A 100 2.71 -4.36 19.06
CA LEU A 100 2.73 -2.95 18.65
C LEU A 100 3.53 -2.70 17.35
N GLU A 101 4.41 -3.62 16.98
CA GLU A 101 5.22 -3.56 15.76
C GLU A 101 4.56 -4.27 14.58
N VAL A 102 3.46 -4.98 14.80
CA VAL A 102 2.68 -5.64 13.75
C VAL A 102 2.03 -4.57 12.86
N LYS A 103 2.08 -4.78 11.55
CA LYS A 103 1.59 -3.83 10.53
C LYS A 103 0.53 -4.45 9.65
N ASP A 104 -0.37 -3.64 9.12
CA ASP A 104 -1.32 -4.13 8.13
C ASP A 104 -0.59 -4.56 6.85
N ASN A 105 -0.87 -5.77 6.37
CA ASN A 105 -0.37 -6.25 5.10
C ASN A 105 -1.24 -5.72 3.96
N LEU A 106 -1.02 -4.47 3.63
CA LEU A 106 -1.72 -3.79 2.54
C LEU A 106 -1.36 -4.34 1.13
N PHE A 107 -0.44 -5.32 1.02
CA PHE A 107 -0.12 -5.98 -0.25
C PHE A 107 -1.20 -6.96 -0.69
N ILE A 108 -1.96 -7.49 0.26
CA ILE A 108 -3.05 -8.44 0.04
C ILE A 108 -4.34 -7.65 -0.14
N LYS A 109 -4.41 -6.85 -1.21
CA LYS A 109 -5.65 -6.22 -1.65
C LYS A 109 -6.22 -6.97 -2.84
N ASN A 110 -7.52 -7.17 -2.77
CA ASN A 110 -8.33 -7.81 -3.79
C ASN A 110 -7.96 -7.25 -5.18
N SER A 111 -7.65 -8.14 -6.12
CA SER A 111 -7.57 -7.85 -7.55
C SER A 111 -8.92 -7.42 -8.14
N SER A 112 -9.95 -7.19 -7.31
CA SER A 112 -11.08 -6.36 -7.64
C SER A 112 -10.67 -4.88 -7.72
N ASN A 113 -9.95 -4.54 -8.80
CA ASN A 113 -10.52 -3.50 -9.65
C ASN A 113 -11.98 -3.92 -9.89
N LYS A 114 -12.92 -3.38 -9.10
CA LYS A 114 -14.28 -3.23 -9.58
C LYS A 114 -14.12 -2.32 -10.80
N LEU A 115 -13.88 -2.95 -11.95
CA LEU A 115 -14.20 -2.37 -13.23
C LEU A 115 -15.60 -1.78 -13.04
N TRP A 116 -15.76 -0.49 -13.27
CA TRP A 116 -17.04 0.20 -13.19
C TRP A 116 -17.96 -0.40 -14.26
N THR A 117 -18.56 -1.54 -13.95
CA THR A 117 -19.53 -2.22 -14.79
C THR A 117 -20.77 -2.41 -13.93
N GLY A 118 -21.60 -1.36 -13.93
CA GLY A 118 -22.96 -1.38 -13.42
C GLY A 118 -23.11 -1.25 -11.90
N ASN A 119 -23.72 -0.15 -11.47
CA ASN A 119 -24.34 0.06 -10.15
C ASN A 119 -23.39 0.24 -8.95
N VAL A 120 -22.58 1.29 -8.96
CA VAL A 120 -21.97 1.82 -7.73
C VAL A 120 -23.02 2.55 -6.91
N GLN A 121 -23.15 2.22 -5.62
CA GLN A 121 -24.10 2.85 -4.71
C GLN A 121 -23.54 4.14 -4.10
N CYS A 122 -24.43 5.05 -3.74
CA CYS A 122 -24.09 6.25 -2.99
C CYS A 122 -23.50 5.85 -1.63
N THR A 123 -22.40 6.49 -1.25
CA THR A 123 -21.72 6.27 0.03
C THR A 123 -22.55 6.77 1.20
N CYS A 124 -23.39 7.77 0.96
CA CYS A 124 -24.19 8.47 1.98
C CYS A 124 -25.68 8.01 1.99
N CYS A 125 -26.15 7.33 0.94
CA CYS A 125 -27.56 6.93 0.84
C CYS A 125 -27.69 5.44 0.49
N GLU A 126 -28.38 4.69 1.33
CA GLU A 126 -28.67 3.28 1.08
C GLU A 126 -29.64 3.11 -0.11
N GLY A 127 -29.30 2.22 -1.03
CA GLY A 127 -30.17 1.84 -2.15
C GLY A 127 -30.16 2.79 -3.35
N PHE A 128 -29.50 3.96 -3.28
CA PHE A 128 -29.39 4.88 -4.39
C PHE A 128 -28.12 4.64 -5.20
N VAL A 129 -28.26 4.66 -6.53
CA VAL A 129 -27.12 4.59 -7.44
C VAL A 129 -26.37 5.93 -7.44
N ALA A 130 -25.04 5.84 -7.40
CA ALA A 130 -24.18 7.00 -7.51
C ALA A 130 -24.22 7.56 -8.94
N SER A 131 -24.41 8.87 -9.04
CA SER A 131 -24.38 9.62 -10.30
C SER A 131 -23.10 10.44 -10.47
N GLY A 132 -22.28 10.54 -9.42
CA GLY A 132 -21.01 11.26 -9.47
C GLY A 132 -20.04 10.79 -8.40
N TRP A 133 -18.78 11.15 -8.59
CA TRP A 133 -17.66 10.89 -7.70
C TRP A 133 -17.02 12.22 -7.31
N CYS A 134 -16.92 12.52 -6.02
CA CYS A 134 -16.17 13.67 -5.54
C CYS A 134 -14.70 13.29 -5.37
N VAL A 135 -13.79 14.01 -6.04
CA VAL A 135 -12.35 13.70 -6.02
C VAL A 135 -11.74 13.98 -4.64
N GLU A 136 -12.15 15.08 -4.02
CA GLU A 136 -11.63 15.57 -2.75
C GLU A 136 -12.14 14.74 -1.57
N CYS A 137 -13.39 14.24 -1.65
CA CYS A 137 -13.97 13.37 -0.63
C CYS A 137 -13.66 11.88 -0.87
N GLY A 138 -13.37 11.49 -2.12
CA GLY A 138 -13.21 10.08 -2.48
C GLY A 138 -14.49 9.26 -2.34
N GLU A 139 -15.65 9.91 -2.53
CA GLU A 139 -16.97 9.33 -2.28
C GLU A 139 -17.81 9.28 -3.56
N ALA A 140 -18.55 8.19 -3.70
CA ALA A 140 -19.61 8.06 -4.69
C ALA A 140 -20.89 8.71 -4.16
N LEU A 141 -21.48 9.62 -4.92
CA LEU A 141 -22.61 10.47 -4.54
C LEU A 141 -23.78 10.24 -5.52
N CYS A 142 -25.00 10.06 -5.01
CA CYS A 142 -26.22 10.13 -5.82
C CYS A 142 -26.51 11.57 -6.26
N SER A 143 -27.50 11.76 -7.13
CA SER A 143 -27.87 13.07 -7.68
C SER A 143 -28.23 14.09 -6.58
N GLU A 144 -28.88 13.64 -5.52
CA GLU A 144 -29.23 14.49 -4.38
C GLU A 144 -27.99 14.87 -3.57
N CYS A 145 -27.10 13.90 -3.30
CA CYS A 145 -25.84 14.17 -2.62
C CYS A 145 -24.93 15.11 -3.42
N VAL A 146 -24.86 14.98 -4.75
CA VAL A 146 -24.12 15.91 -5.62
C VAL A 146 -24.68 17.32 -5.49
N SER A 147 -26.00 17.45 -5.48
CA SER A 147 -26.67 18.74 -5.34
C SER A 147 -26.40 19.36 -3.98
N ALA A 148 -26.46 18.57 -2.90
CA ALA A 148 -26.09 19.01 -1.56
C ALA A 148 -24.61 19.43 -1.48
N HIS A 149 -23.71 18.65 -2.08
CA HIS A 149 -22.27 18.91 -2.10
C HIS A 149 -21.94 20.26 -2.72
N ARG A 150 -22.63 20.63 -3.81
CA ARG A 150 -22.48 21.92 -4.49
C ARG A 150 -23.04 23.11 -3.70
N ARG A 151 -23.95 22.88 -2.76
CA ARG A 151 -24.58 23.93 -1.93
C ARG A 151 -23.81 24.21 -0.64
N VAL A 152 -23.20 23.18 -0.05
CA VAL A 152 -22.53 23.31 1.26
C VAL A 152 -21.22 24.08 1.12
N LYS A 153 -21.02 25.08 1.98
CA LYS A 153 -19.92 26.06 1.90
C LYS A 153 -18.51 25.43 1.85
N VAL A 154 -18.34 24.25 2.44
CA VAL A 154 -17.06 23.52 2.51
C VAL A 154 -16.82 22.69 1.25
N THR A 155 -17.86 22.13 0.65
CA THR A 155 -17.76 21.14 -0.43
C THR A 155 -18.14 21.71 -1.80
N LYS A 156 -18.62 22.96 -1.86
CA LYS A 156 -19.11 23.60 -3.08
C LYS A 156 -18.05 23.72 -4.18
N ASP A 157 -16.78 23.83 -3.80
CA ASP A 157 -15.65 23.99 -4.70
C ASP A 157 -14.98 22.65 -5.03
N HIS A 158 -15.56 21.52 -4.57
CA HIS A 158 -15.07 20.18 -4.88
C HIS A 158 -15.38 19.77 -6.32
N THR A 159 -14.46 19.02 -6.92
CA THR A 159 -14.57 18.50 -8.28
C THR A 159 -15.40 17.21 -8.28
N ILE A 160 -16.56 17.26 -8.93
CA ILE A 160 -17.44 16.09 -9.09
C ILE A 160 -17.34 15.56 -10.52
N ARG A 161 -16.99 14.29 -10.69
CA ARG A 161 -16.86 13.60 -11.99
C ARG A 161 -17.94 12.53 -12.16
N LEU A 162 -18.30 12.24 -13.42
CA LEU A 162 -19.28 11.20 -13.77
C LEU A 162 -18.73 9.77 -13.56
N GLN A 163 -17.41 9.63 -13.47
CA GLN A 163 -16.71 8.37 -13.24
C GLN A 163 -15.54 8.65 -12.28
N PRO A 164 -15.18 7.73 -11.37
CA PRO A 164 -13.87 7.79 -10.72
C PRO A 164 -12.80 7.87 -11.82
N PRO A 165 -11.75 8.69 -11.64
CA PRO A 165 -10.73 8.86 -12.67
C PRO A 165 -10.24 7.49 -13.15
N THR A 166 -10.40 7.23 -14.46
CA THR A 166 -9.84 6.08 -15.15
C THR A 166 -8.33 6.29 -15.19
N GLY A 167 -7.67 5.70 -14.21
CA GLY A 167 -6.35 6.09 -13.77
C GLY A 167 -6.44 6.21 -12.26
N VAL A 168 -6.20 5.08 -11.60
CA VAL A 168 -6.34 4.84 -10.15
C VAL A 168 -5.88 6.08 -9.37
N SER A 169 -6.80 7.00 -9.06
CA SER A 169 -6.53 7.99 -8.02
C SER A 169 -6.51 7.17 -6.77
N ALA A 170 -5.31 6.91 -6.30
CA ALA A 170 -5.15 6.14 -5.09
C ALA A 170 -5.94 6.81 -3.96
N PRO A 171 -6.52 6.01 -3.06
CA PRO A 171 -7.31 6.54 -1.97
C PRO A 171 -6.47 7.57 -1.21
N THR A 172 -7.01 8.78 -1.09
CA THR A 172 -6.45 9.84 -0.27
C THR A 172 -6.42 9.34 1.16
N VAL A 173 -5.21 9.18 1.73
CA VAL A 173 -5.09 8.75 3.12
C VAL A 173 -4.96 9.96 4.01
N PHE A 174 -5.79 10.01 5.04
CA PHE A 174 -5.82 11.10 6.02
C PHE A 174 -4.88 10.83 7.19
N CYS A 175 -4.43 11.92 7.82
CA CYS A 175 -3.57 11.83 8.98
C CYS A 175 -4.33 11.22 10.18
N PRO A 176 -3.75 10.26 10.91
CA PRO A 176 -4.40 9.66 12.08
C PRO A 176 -4.61 10.68 13.21
N THR A 177 -3.72 11.67 13.32
CA THR A 177 -3.83 12.77 14.29
C THR A 177 -4.74 13.88 13.76
N HIS A 178 -4.53 14.31 12.52
CA HIS A 178 -5.28 15.39 11.87
C HIS A 178 -6.27 14.79 10.86
N LYS A 179 -7.42 14.32 11.35
CA LYS A 179 -8.37 13.48 10.58
C LYS A 179 -8.88 14.09 9.27
N HIS A 180 -8.83 15.41 9.11
CA HIS A 180 -9.27 16.12 7.91
C HIS A 180 -8.12 16.51 6.96
N GLU A 181 -6.88 16.33 7.38
CA GLU A 181 -5.71 16.71 6.60
C GLU A 181 -5.14 15.50 5.85
N PRO A 182 -5.04 15.58 4.51
CA PRO A 182 -4.47 14.50 3.71
C PRO A 182 -2.96 14.42 3.90
N ILE A 183 -2.45 13.20 3.91
CA ILE A 183 -1.00 12.95 3.93
C ILE A 183 -0.43 13.19 2.53
N LYS A 184 0.44 14.18 2.41
CA LYS A 184 1.03 14.64 1.14
C LYS A 184 2.55 14.84 1.21
N LEU A 185 3.14 14.73 2.40
CA LEU A 185 4.54 15.04 2.65
C LEU A 185 5.25 13.83 3.25
N PHE A 186 6.53 13.73 2.98
CA PHE A 186 7.43 12.75 3.59
C PHE A 186 8.53 13.49 4.36
N CYS A 187 8.61 13.24 5.66
CA CYS A 187 9.66 13.75 6.53
C CYS A 187 10.93 12.91 6.33
N LEU A 188 11.97 13.50 5.75
CA LEU A 188 13.26 12.83 5.54
C LEU A 188 13.99 12.57 6.85
N THR A 189 13.86 13.46 7.83
CA THR A 189 14.53 13.32 9.13
C THR A 189 13.93 12.19 9.96
N CYS A 190 12.61 12.03 9.92
CA CYS A 190 11.89 11.05 10.74
C CYS A 190 11.52 9.76 10.00
N ASP A 191 11.81 9.70 8.70
CA ASP A 191 11.46 8.63 7.78
C ASP A 191 9.97 8.28 7.86
N GLN A 192 9.11 9.31 7.73
CA GLN A 192 7.69 9.21 8.04
C GLN A 192 6.79 10.01 7.09
N LEU A 193 5.61 9.47 6.83
CA LEU A 193 4.57 10.14 6.06
C LEU A 193 3.75 11.06 6.96
N THR A 194 3.59 12.31 6.53
CA THR A 194 3.04 13.40 7.34
C THR A 194 2.04 14.23 6.54
N CYS A 195 1.05 14.82 7.23
CA CYS A 195 0.29 15.94 6.68
C CYS A 195 1.01 17.27 6.92
N ARG A 196 0.43 18.36 6.42
CA ARG A 196 0.97 19.71 6.59
C ARG A 196 1.06 20.12 8.06
N ASP A 197 0.02 19.84 8.85
CA ASP A 197 -0.03 20.24 10.26
C ASP A 197 1.03 19.50 11.10
N CYS A 198 1.25 18.21 10.84
CA CYS A 198 2.35 17.46 11.46
C CYS A 198 3.72 18.10 11.17
N GLN A 199 3.94 18.60 9.95
CA GLN A 199 5.20 19.27 9.60
C GLN A 199 5.42 20.60 10.32
N LEU A 200 4.34 21.32 10.60
CA LEU A 200 4.41 22.61 11.29
C LEU A 200 4.53 22.46 12.82
N MET A 201 4.02 21.37 13.38
CA MET A 201 4.02 21.11 14.82
C MET A 201 5.12 20.12 15.24
N ASP A 202 4.88 18.83 15.05
CA ASP A 202 5.70 17.75 15.60
C ASP A 202 7.04 17.57 14.87
N HIS A 203 7.09 17.94 13.59
CA HIS A 203 8.28 17.84 12.74
C HIS A 203 8.88 19.21 12.39
N ARG A 204 8.71 20.19 13.28
CA ARG A 204 9.25 21.54 13.08
C ARG A 204 10.76 21.49 12.84
N ASN A 205 11.22 22.14 11.76
CA ASN A 205 12.61 22.19 11.32
C ASN A 205 13.19 20.86 10.79
N HIS A 206 12.38 19.83 10.57
CA HIS A 206 12.82 18.65 9.85
C HIS A 206 12.80 18.90 8.34
N SER A 207 13.72 18.23 7.63
CA SER A 207 13.68 18.23 6.18
C SER A 207 12.52 17.35 5.69
N PHE A 208 11.81 17.81 4.67
CA PHE A 208 10.70 17.11 4.08
C PHE A 208 10.67 17.28 2.56
N GLN A 209 9.95 16.39 1.88
CA GLN A 209 9.68 16.45 0.44
C GLN A 209 8.21 16.15 0.17
N PHE A 210 7.74 16.51 -1.02
CA PHE A 210 6.43 16.05 -1.46
C PHE A 210 6.45 14.55 -1.70
N LEU A 211 5.32 13.91 -1.42
CA LEU A 211 5.21 12.47 -1.48
C LEU A 211 5.58 11.90 -2.87
N HIS A 212 5.14 12.52 -3.95
CA HIS A 212 5.42 12.06 -5.31
C HIS A 212 6.91 12.12 -5.67
N GLU A 213 7.66 13.10 -5.16
CA GLU A 213 9.11 13.24 -5.36
C GLU A 213 9.86 12.20 -4.51
N ALA A 214 9.48 12.10 -3.24
CA ALA A 214 10.06 11.15 -2.30
C ALA A 214 9.86 9.70 -2.80
N MET A 215 8.72 9.38 -3.42
CA MET A 215 8.43 8.05 -3.96
C MET A 215 9.47 7.56 -4.95
N VAL A 216 9.88 8.43 -5.88
CA VAL A 216 10.88 8.08 -6.90
C VAL A 216 12.22 7.78 -6.23
N SER A 217 12.68 8.69 -5.36
CA SER A 217 13.95 8.53 -4.66
C SER A 217 13.94 7.29 -3.73
N GLN A 218 12.87 7.09 -2.95
CA GLN A 218 12.72 5.93 -2.06
C GLN A 218 12.67 4.62 -2.85
N LYS A 219 12.03 4.60 -4.03
CA LYS A 219 12.02 3.44 -4.92
C LYS A 219 13.43 3.05 -5.33
N GLU A 220 14.20 4.00 -5.83
CA GLU A 220 15.57 3.78 -6.30
C GLU A 220 16.47 3.30 -5.15
N GLN A 221 16.34 3.92 -3.97
CA GLN A 221 17.05 3.50 -2.78
C GLN A 221 16.73 2.05 -2.40
N LEU A 222 15.45 1.67 -2.31
CA LEU A 222 15.05 0.29 -2.02
C LEU A 222 15.54 -0.69 -3.08
N GLN A 223 15.44 -0.34 -4.36
CA GLN A 223 15.94 -1.18 -5.46
C GLN A 223 17.45 -1.41 -5.34
N SER A 224 18.23 -0.38 -5.01
CA SER A 224 19.67 -0.50 -4.81
C SER A 224 20.03 -1.43 -3.64
N LEU A 225 19.29 -1.33 -2.53
CA LEU A 225 19.48 -2.20 -1.36
C LEU A 225 19.13 -3.65 -1.68
N VAL A 226 18.02 -3.89 -2.36
CA VAL A 226 17.61 -5.23 -2.81
C VAL A 226 18.66 -5.83 -3.74
N GLN A 227 19.20 -5.05 -4.68
CA GLN A 227 20.25 -5.52 -5.58
C GLN A 227 21.52 -5.92 -4.80
N ARG A 228 21.93 -5.12 -3.83
CA ARG A 228 23.09 -5.43 -2.97
C ARG A 228 22.88 -6.72 -2.18
N VAL A 229 21.71 -6.89 -1.58
CA VAL A 229 21.37 -8.13 -0.84
C VAL A 229 21.36 -9.34 -1.78
N ARG A 230 20.86 -9.21 -3.01
CA ARG A 230 20.90 -10.29 -4.02
C ARG A 230 22.33 -10.69 -4.38
N GLN A 231 23.21 -9.72 -4.59
CA GLN A 231 24.63 -9.97 -4.88
C GLN A 231 25.32 -10.69 -3.72
N GLN A 232 25.12 -10.25 -2.48
CA GLN A 232 25.68 -10.91 -1.30
C GLN A 232 25.15 -12.33 -1.14
N ARG A 233 23.83 -12.53 -1.33
CA ARG A 233 23.23 -13.87 -1.29
C ARG A 233 23.82 -14.80 -2.35
N PHE A 234 24.07 -14.29 -3.56
CA PHE A 234 24.72 -15.08 -4.61
C PHE A 234 26.13 -15.47 -4.21
N ALA A 235 26.94 -14.52 -3.72
CA ALA A 235 28.31 -14.79 -3.27
C ALA A 235 28.36 -15.86 -2.17
N VAL A 236 27.51 -15.74 -1.13
CA VAL A 236 27.42 -16.74 -0.05
C VAL A 236 27.02 -18.10 -0.60
N LYS A 237 26.06 -18.16 -1.52
CA LYS A 237 25.62 -19.42 -2.13
C LYS A 237 26.74 -20.10 -2.94
N GLN A 238 27.55 -19.33 -3.68
CA GLN A 238 28.71 -19.88 -4.40
C GLN A 238 29.75 -20.42 -3.43
N SER A 239 30.10 -19.68 -2.39
CA SER A 239 31.06 -20.13 -1.38
C SER A 239 30.63 -21.42 -0.67
N LEU A 240 29.33 -21.60 -0.42
CA LEU A 240 28.80 -22.85 0.14
C LEU A 240 29.00 -24.04 -0.82
N LEU A 241 28.74 -23.86 -2.12
CA LEU A 241 28.96 -24.92 -3.12
C LEU A 241 30.44 -25.28 -3.25
N ASP A 242 31.34 -24.30 -3.18
CA ASP A 242 32.79 -24.53 -3.23
C ASP A 242 33.32 -25.28 -2.00
N MET A 243 32.63 -25.18 -0.86
CA MET A 243 32.93 -25.93 0.37
C MET A 243 32.41 -27.36 0.33
N ASP A 244 31.19 -27.58 -0.18
CA ASP A 244 30.56 -28.91 -0.27
C ASP A 244 31.22 -29.81 -1.34
N GLY A 245 31.97 -29.22 -2.28
CA GLY A 245 32.69 -29.93 -3.34
C GLY A 245 34.10 -30.42 -2.97
N ARG A 246 34.52 -30.28 -1.71
CA ARG A 246 35.83 -30.74 -1.18
C ARG A 246 35.68 -31.91 -0.23
#